data_AF-W0RE44-F1
#
_entry.id   AF-W0RE44-F1
#
_cell.length_a   1.000
_cell.length_b   1.000
_cell.length_c   1.000
_cell.angle_alpha   90.00
_cell.angle_beta   90.00
_cell.angle_gamma   90.00
#
_symmetry.space_group_name_H-M   'P 1'
#
loop_
_entity.id
_entity.type
_entity.pdbx_description
1 polymer ?
#
loop_
_entity_poly.entity_id
_entity_poly.type
_entity_poly.pdbx_seq_one_letter_code
_entity_poly.pdbx_strand_id
1 'polypeptide(L)'
;MPNHSDAPPIAVSAVTGRGLRALVAAAVGAVAARHGGVPAADTPLVTRARHRAALAQAHDELARFVEAWEADALPAPVAAVHLRAAVGALEEIIGAVDVEDVLGRLFSTFCVGK
;
A
#
# COMPACT_ATOMS: atom_id res chain seq x y z
N MET A 1 10.91 4.71 14.41
CA MET A 1 11.23 5.31 13.08
C MET A 1 12.75 5.42 12.99
N PRO A 2 13.41 4.91 11.93
CA PRO A 2 14.86 5.05 11.81
C PRO A 2 15.21 6.52 11.57
N ASN A 3 16.24 6.99 12.26
CA ASN A 3 16.68 8.37 12.29
C ASN A 3 17.52 8.69 11.04
N HIS A 4 17.18 9.75 10.31
CA HIS A 4 17.78 10.17 9.03
C HIS A 4 19.16 10.84 9.21
N SER A 5 19.58 11.06 10.45
CA SER A 5 20.72 11.90 10.82
C SER A 5 22.08 11.20 10.80
N ASP A 6 22.16 9.90 10.45
CA ASP A 6 23.42 9.16 10.30
C ASP A 6 23.97 9.15 8.86
N ALA A 7 23.24 9.72 7.89
CA ALA A 7 23.75 9.84 6.53
C ALA A 7 24.71 11.04 6.43
N PRO A 8 25.93 10.86 5.88
CA PRO A 8 26.89 11.95 5.76
C PRO A 8 26.32 13.09 4.88
N PRO A 9 26.51 14.36 5.28
CA PRO A 9 25.97 15.50 4.53
C PRO A 9 26.63 15.61 3.15
N ILE A 10 25.81 15.89 2.12
CA ILE A 10 26.26 16.07 0.73
C ILE A 10 26.21 17.57 0.40
N ALA A 11 27.37 18.17 0.09
CA ALA A 11 27.45 19.56 -0.34
C ALA A 11 26.89 19.74 -1.76
N VAL A 12 25.96 20.67 -1.94
CA VAL A 12 25.30 20.96 -3.22
C VAL A 12 25.24 22.46 -3.53
N SER A 13 25.19 22.80 -4.81
CA SER A 13 24.87 24.15 -5.30
C SER A 13 23.79 24.08 -6.36
N ALA A 14 22.66 24.74 -6.10
CA ALA A 14 21.57 24.85 -7.06
C ALA A 14 21.92 25.75 -8.25
N VAL A 15 22.83 26.71 -8.06
CA VAL A 15 23.25 27.67 -9.10
C VAL A 15 24.18 27.02 -10.12
N THR A 16 25.12 26.18 -9.65
CA THR A 16 26.12 25.55 -10.54
C THR A 16 25.79 24.10 -10.87
N GLY A 17 24.77 23.52 -10.23
CA GLY A 17 24.41 22.11 -10.34
C GLY A 17 25.38 21.13 -9.66
N ARG A 18 26.42 21.65 -8.98
CA ARG A 18 27.42 20.83 -8.29
C ARG A 18 26.75 20.01 -7.19
N GLY A 19 27.07 18.72 -7.12
CA GLY A 19 26.59 17.82 -6.08
C GLY A 19 25.15 17.33 -6.24
N LEU A 20 24.33 17.91 -7.14
CA LEU A 20 22.93 17.50 -7.31
C LEU A 20 22.80 16.04 -7.77
N ARG A 21 23.66 15.57 -8.68
CA ARG A 21 23.65 14.16 -9.10
C ARG A 21 23.97 13.20 -7.96
N ALA A 22 24.94 13.55 -7.11
CA ALA A 22 25.32 12.75 -5.95
C ALA A 22 24.19 12.72 -4.92
N LEU A 23 23.52 13.85 -4.70
CA LEU A 23 22.34 13.93 -3.83
C LEU A 23 21.19 13.03 -4.34
N VAL A 24 20.89 13.07 -5.64
CA VAL A 24 19.85 12.22 -6.24
C VAL A 24 20.20 10.73 -6.10
N ALA A 25 21.45 10.36 -6.39
CA ALA A 25 21.89 8.96 -6.25
C ALA A 25 21.80 8.47 -4.79
N ALA A 26 22.19 9.30 -3.82
CA ALA A 26 22.07 8.98 -2.40
C ALA A 26 20.61 8.83 -1.96
N ALA A 27 19.72 9.71 -2.44
CA ALA A 27 18.29 9.62 -2.15
C ALA A 27 17.68 8.33 -2.72
N VAL A 28 17.99 7.99 -3.98
CA VAL A 28 17.53 6.73 -4.60
C VAL A 28 18.05 5.51 -3.83
N GLY A 29 19.33 5.51 -3.44
CA GLY A 29 19.91 4.44 -2.64
C GLY A 29 19.24 4.28 -1.27
N ALA A 30 18.94 5.39 -0.59
CA ALA A 30 18.26 5.36 0.70
C ALA A 30 16.83 4.80 0.60
N VAL A 31 16.09 5.20 -0.44
CA VAL A 31 14.74 4.67 -0.70
C VAL A 31 14.81 3.18 -1.02
N ALA A 32 15.73 2.76 -1.89
CA ALA A 32 15.93 1.36 -2.24
C ALA A 32 16.27 0.51 -0.98
N ALA A 33 17.21 0.96 -0.15
CA ALA A 33 17.59 0.26 1.08
C ALA A 33 16.40 0.09 2.04
N ARG A 34 15.51 1.09 2.14
CA ARG A 34 14.33 1.03 3.00
C ARG A 34 13.26 0.07 2.50
N HIS A 35 13.18 -0.14 1.19
CA HIS A 35 12.12 -0.93 0.54
C HIS A 35 12.60 -2.27 0.00
N GLY A 36 13.78 -2.75 0.41
CA GLY A 36 14.30 -4.07 0.02
C GLY A 36 14.90 -4.12 -1.39
N GLY A 37 15.25 -2.96 -1.95
CA GLY A 37 15.84 -2.80 -3.28
C GLY A 37 15.03 -1.91 -4.20
N VAL A 38 15.55 -1.72 -5.42
CA VAL A 38 14.76 -1.14 -6.52
C VAL A 38 13.97 -2.31 -7.13
N PRO A 39 12.63 -2.21 -7.23
CA PRO A 39 11.84 -3.24 -7.90
C PRO A 39 12.38 -3.50 -9.31
N ALA A 40 12.43 -4.77 -9.74
CA ALA A 40 12.70 -5.09 -11.13
C ALA A 40 11.68 -4.39 -12.03
N ALA A 41 12.07 -4.03 -13.27
CA ALA A 41 11.22 -3.28 -14.19
C ALA A 41 9.82 -3.90 -14.39
N ASP A 42 9.74 -5.24 -14.31
CA ASP A 42 8.51 -6.01 -14.50
C ASP A 42 7.78 -6.34 -13.19
N THR A 43 8.18 -5.74 -12.07
CA THR A 43 7.49 -5.95 -10.78
C THR A 43 6.14 -5.23 -10.83
N PRO A 44 5.00 -5.93 -10.65
CA PRO A 44 3.70 -5.28 -10.61
C PRO A 44 3.61 -4.37 -9.40
N LEU A 45 3.53 -3.05 -9.66
CA LEU A 45 3.45 -2.04 -8.61
C LEU A 45 2.00 -1.66 -8.32
N VAL A 46 1.61 -1.74 -7.05
CA VAL A 46 0.33 -1.25 -6.56
C VAL A 46 0.41 0.27 -6.42
N THR A 47 0.07 0.98 -7.49
CA THR A 47 0.18 2.45 -7.57
C THR A 47 -1.06 3.19 -7.09
N ARG A 48 -2.23 2.53 -7.05
CA ARG A 48 -3.51 3.14 -6.64
C ARG A 48 -3.77 2.92 -5.14
N ALA A 49 -4.14 3.98 -4.44
CA ALA A 49 -4.46 3.93 -3.00
C ALA A 49 -5.58 2.93 -2.68
N ARG A 50 -6.64 2.87 -3.51
CA ARG A 50 -7.74 1.91 -3.35
C ARG A 50 -7.28 0.44 -3.43
N HIS A 51 -6.43 0.09 -4.41
CA HIS A 51 -5.92 -1.28 -4.54
C HIS A 51 -5.04 -1.65 -3.35
N ARG A 52 -4.28 -0.69 -2.82
CA ARG A 52 -3.51 -0.88 -1.58
C ARG A 52 -4.41 -1.16 -0.39
N ALA A 53 -5.49 -0.40 -0.23
CA ALA A 53 -6.44 -0.59 0.86
C ALA A 53 -7.12 -1.96 0.79
N ALA A 54 -7.61 -2.35 -0.38
CA ALA A 54 -8.19 -3.66 -0.64
C ALA A 54 -7.22 -4.82 -0.33
N LEU A 55 -5.96 -4.74 -0.79
CA LEU A 55 -4.94 -5.74 -0.47
C LEU A 55 -4.61 -5.81 1.02
N ALA A 56 -4.54 -4.66 1.70
CA ALA A 56 -4.27 -4.61 3.13
C ALA A 56 -5.42 -5.26 3.92
N GLN A 57 -6.66 -4.95 3.56
CA GLN A 57 -7.84 -5.58 4.16
C GLN A 57 -7.83 -7.09 3.93
N ALA A 58 -7.58 -7.55 2.70
CA ALA A 58 -7.51 -8.98 2.41
C ALA A 58 -6.41 -9.68 3.22
N HIS A 59 -5.24 -9.05 3.34
CA HIS A 59 -4.13 -9.56 4.16
C HIS A 59 -4.53 -9.69 5.63
N ASP A 60 -5.15 -8.66 6.20
CA ASP A 60 -5.52 -8.65 7.62
C ASP A 60 -6.61 -9.68 7.93
N GLU A 61 -7.58 -9.87 7.04
CA GLU A 61 -8.59 -10.92 7.18
C GLU A 61 -7.97 -12.33 7.10
N LEU A 62 -7.02 -12.55 6.19
CA LEU A 62 -6.29 -13.82 6.12
C LEU A 62 -5.48 -14.08 7.39
N ALA A 63 -4.83 -13.06 7.96
CA ALA A 63 -4.10 -13.18 9.21
C ALA A 63 -5.03 -13.59 10.36
N ARG A 64 -6.20 -12.95 10.47
CA ARG A 64 -7.22 -13.31 11.48
C ARG A 64 -7.75 -14.73 11.29
N PHE A 65 -7.94 -15.18 10.05
CA PHE A 65 -8.33 -16.56 9.77
C PHE A 65 -7.28 -17.55 10.30
N VAL A 66 -6.00 -17.33 9.94
CA VAL A 66 -4.89 -18.19 10.37
C VAL A 66 -4.80 -18.23 11.89
N GLU A 67 -4.85 -17.08 12.55
CA GLU A 67 -4.82 -17.00 14.02
C GLU A 67 -5.98 -17.76 14.66
N ALA A 68 -7.21 -17.56 14.18
CA ALA A 68 -8.39 -18.25 14.72
C ALA A 68 -8.36 -19.76 14.48
N TRP A 69 -7.82 -20.18 13.33
CA TRP A 69 -7.69 -21.59 12.95
C TRP A 69 -6.62 -22.30 13.78
N GLU A 70 -5.43 -21.71 13.92
CA GLU A 70 -4.33 -22.28 14.70
C GLU A 70 -4.65 -22.33 16.20
N ALA A 71 -5.38 -21.34 16.71
CA ALA A 71 -5.80 -21.31 18.11
C ALA A 71 -6.99 -22.23 18.42
N ASP A 72 -7.61 -22.86 17.41
CA ASP A 72 -8.91 -23.56 17.52
C ASP A 72 -9.96 -22.72 18.27
N ALA A 73 -9.86 -21.39 18.15
CA ALA A 73 -10.61 -20.45 18.98
C ALA A 73 -12.06 -20.28 18.50
N LEU A 74 -12.32 -20.65 17.24
CA LEU A 74 -13.61 -20.47 16.59
C LEU A 74 -14.00 -21.74 15.80
N PRO A 75 -15.29 -22.11 15.77
CA PRO A 75 -15.78 -23.13 14.86
C PRO A 75 -15.43 -22.80 13.40
N ALA A 76 -15.06 -23.80 12.61
CA ALA A 76 -14.65 -23.63 11.22
C ALA A 76 -15.59 -22.76 10.35
N PRO A 77 -16.94 -22.83 10.47
CA PRO A 77 -17.83 -21.97 9.70
C PRO A 77 -17.71 -20.47 10.05
N VAL A 78 -17.32 -20.17 11.30
CA VAL A 78 -17.12 -18.80 11.79
C VAL A 78 -15.78 -18.27 11.30
N ALA A 79 -14.70 -19.06 11.43
CA ALA A 79 -13.39 -18.70 10.87
C ALA A 79 -13.48 -18.43 9.36
N ALA A 80 -14.25 -19.23 8.61
CA ALA A 80 -14.45 -19.07 7.17
C ALA A 80 -15.06 -17.71 6.74
N VAL A 81 -15.63 -16.92 7.64
CA VAL A 81 -16.10 -15.55 7.34
C VAL A 81 -14.93 -14.66 6.92
N HIS A 82 -13.77 -14.79 7.57
CA HIS A 82 -12.57 -14.05 7.23
C HIS A 82 -12.10 -14.34 5.79
N LEU A 83 -12.19 -15.61 5.34
CA LEU A 83 -11.86 -15.98 3.96
C LEU A 83 -12.80 -15.32 2.94
N ARG A 84 -14.11 -15.29 3.23
CA ARG A 84 -15.07 -14.59 2.35
C ARG A 84 -14.81 -13.08 2.30
N ALA A 85 -14.49 -12.46 3.43
CA ALA A 85 -14.15 -11.05 3.49
C ALA A 85 -12.88 -10.75 2.69
N ALA A 86 -11.86 -11.61 2.76
CA ALA A 86 -10.65 -11.48 1.96
C ALA A 86 -10.92 -11.58 0.46
N VAL A 87 -11.76 -12.54 0.02
CA VAL A 87 -12.17 -12.67 -1.39
C VAL A 87 -12.88 -11.40 -1.88
N GLY A 88 -13.87 -10.89 -1.12
CA GLY A 88 -14.58 -9.66 -1.51
C GLY A 88 -13.67 -8.44 -1.62
N ALA A 89 -12.68 -8.30 -0.73
CA ALA A 89 -11.69 -7.25 -0.83
C ALA A 89 -10.80 -7.40 -2.09
N LEU A 90 -10.46 -8.62 -2.50
CA LEU A 90 -9.71 -8.86 -3.74
C LEU A 90 -10.56 -8.62 -5.00
N GLU A 91 -11.86 -8.91 -4.96
CA GLU A 91 -12.81 -8.62 -6.04
C GLU A 91 -12.86 -7.13 -6.37
N GLU A 92 -12.74 -6.25 -5.37
CA GLU A 92 -12.65 -4.81 -5.56
C GLU A 92 -11.47 -4.40 -6.46
N ILE A 93 -10.35 -5.10 -6.37
CA ILE A 93 -9.16 -4.81 -7.18
C ILE A 93 -9.41 -5.14 -8.66
N ILE A 94 -10.19 -6.18 -8.93
CA ILE A 94 -10.51 -6.66 -10.28
C ILE A 94 -11.68 -5.86 -10.89
N GLY A 95 -12.31 -4.98 -10.10
CA GLY A 95 -13.43 -4.14 -10.52
C GLY A 95 -14.79 -4.85 -10.43
N ALA A 96 -14.85 -5.94 -9.66
CA ALA A 96 -16.12 -6.54 -9.25
C ALA A 96 -16.62 -5.81 -7.99
N VAL A 97 -17.15 -4.59 -8.16
CA VAL A 97 -17.88 -3.90 -7.08
C VAL A 97 -19.17 -3.29 -7.62
N ASP A 98 -20.20 -3.50 -6.80
CA ASP A 98 -21.61 -3.15 -6.91
C ASP A 98 -21.90 -1.67 -7.22
N VAL A 99 -23.11 -1.40 -7.70
CA VAL A 99 -23.59 -0.10 -8.22
C VAL A 99 -23.48 1.03 -7.17
N GLU A 100 -23.63 0.71 -5.89
CA GLU A 100 -23.53 1.64 -4.76
C GLU A 100 -22.18 2.36 -4.67
N ASP A 101 -21.12 1.73 -5.15
CA ASP A 101 -19.75 2.21 -5.07
C ASP A 101 -19.40 3.24 -6.16
N VAL A 102 -20.19 3.23 -7.24
CA VAL A 102 -20.21 4.26 -8.28
C VAL A 102 -20.92 5.51 -7.77
N LEU A 103 -22.01 5.34 -7.02
CA LEU A 103 -22.80 6.45 -6.47
C LEU A 103 -22.01 7.22 -5.39
N GLY A 104 -21.30 6.53 -4.48
CA GLY A 104 -20.47 7.18 -3.46
C GLY A 104 -19.33 8.04 -4.05
N ARG A 105 -18.79 7.66 -5.21
CA ARG A 105 -17.76 8.43 -5.92
C ARG A 105 -18.33 9.60 -6.73
N LEU A 106 -19.52 9.45 -7.31
CA LEU A 106 -20.22 10.56 -7.96
C LEU A 106 -20.52 11.67 -6.95
N PHE A 107 -21.02 11.34 -5.75
CA PHE A 107 -21.48 12.34 -4.78
C PHE A 107 -20.38 12.90 -3.86
N SER A 108 -19.20 12.27 -3.76
CA SER A 108 -18.10 12.78 -2.92
C SER A 108 -17.27 13.90 -3.57
N THR A 109 -17.46 14.17 -4.86
CA THR A 109 -16.78 15.27 -5.57
C THR A 109 -17.67 16.52 -5.74
N PHE A 110 -18.96 16.44 -5.40
CA PHE A 110 -19.82 17.62 -5.40
C PHE A 110 -19.71 18.35 -4.06
N CYS A 111 -19.20 19.57 -4.08
CA CYS A 111 -19.40 20.50 -2.97
C CYS A 111 -20.91 20.69 -2.75
N VAL A 112 -21.42 20.37 -1.56
CA VAL A 112 -22.74 20.84 -1.14
C VAL A 112 -22.65 22.36 -1.03
N GLY A 113 -23.18 23.05 -2.04
CA GLY A 113 -23.29 24.52 -2.05
C GLY A 113 -22.31 25.25 -2.97
N LYS A 114 -22.30 24.90 -4.26
CA LYS A 114 -22.15 25.88 -5.35
C LYS A 114 -22.73 25.35 -6.64
#